data_AF-A0A7X2LJT0-F1
#
_entry.id   AF-A0A7X2LJT0-F1
#
_cell.length_a   1.000
_cell.length_b   1.000
_cell.length_c   1.000
_cell.angle_alpha   90.00
_cell.angle_beta   90.00
_cell.angle_gamma   90.00
#
_symmetry.space_group_name_H-M   'P 1'
#
loop_
_entity.id
_entity.type
_entity.pdbx_description
1 polymer ?
#
loop_
_entity_poly.entity_id
_entity_poly.type
_entity_poly.pdbx_seq_one_letter_code
_entity_poly.pdbx_strand_id
1 'polypeptide(L)'
;MNTETLLRAVRPVYLLVPRPGQAEAAEPWFWSMRLDGLHHVHLKNSAKALRDARKRPGQPVSDNPSLHLSSLRHGLAQALGSKTFDAWQHSEQQLIEFLNSHGMTQPTDLISWRRMFIHRLTARQVSERIFNSGLPLPEKIFTGVGSKFFAASGRGRIDMYQLAGVTFSSDEAELEWCEERANQVVLSLEREFDWDADASDLLELTGRDLLLLSYRFDHVAVAFNLLGDNLVAPMQRPPEFRLYNASKEELAFDRRVFDIFREEIERSESGWVEVIPFPGNDNLVFLKGKNGAFDWVIRNQRDEAFTGNPYHPILKSHELPTAMKASELNAHLYFTTGEWYERLEHSAETRHYEEGGTVATWPGYPKLLMRELLATRRNYAVPTQPKGQNDLNFIPHRLNDYCLMVSPPVTIQEFWRFFEGSDWRDDRISRSSRANSQLEADLDAVNLHDDDHLPASITWFDALAYCRYYEQKTGLPVRLLEVEEWKQISPPPAQDIKKDGWGDLTWVIEGGDGKTGGKTSHRYPEACDGGGYLRFGKEITWTQNQQGLPFVSVVDFGEWLADYADGYAPVANAATGRALMTGPLDRDRCPAYLTMRYKGLKVGFRLCYVAHLDA
;
A
#
# COMPACT_ATOMS: atom_id res chain seq x y z
N MET A 1 -31.48 12.74 21.17
CA MET A 1 -30.83 12.02 20.05
C MET A 1 -31.57 10.69 19.88
N ASN A 2 -31.92 10.25 18.66
CA ASN A 2 -32.58 8.95 18.49
C ASN A 2 -31.53 7.81 18.59
N THR A 3 -31.97 6.61 18.98
CA THR A 3 -31.12 5.42 19.17
C THR A 3 -30.26 5.10 17.96
N GLU A 4 -30.83 5.24 16.76
CA GLU A 4 -30.15 4.99 15.50
C GLU A 4 -28.95 5.92 15.29
N THR A 5 -29.11 7.23 15.56
CA THR A 5 -28.02 8.22 15.41
C THR A 5 -26.94 8.00 16.47
N LEU A 6 -27.32 7.63 17.70
CA LEU A 6 -26.34 7.37 18.75
C LEU A 6 -25.45 6.17 18.41
N LEU A 7 -26.02 5.11 17.84
CA LEU A 7 -25.33 3.87 17.50
C LEU A 7 -24.66 3.87 16.12
N ARG A 8 -24.59 5.00 15.42
CA ARG A 8 -23.97 5.08 14.10
C ARG A 8 -22.46 4.87 14.15
N ALA A 9 -21.89 4.38 13.06
CA ALA A 9 -20.45 4.42 12.83
C ALA A 9 -20.03 5.84 12.42
N VAL A 10 -18.88 6.27 12.91
CA VAL A 10 -18.29 7.60 12.62
C VAL A 10 -17.23 7.56 11.53
N ARG A 11 -16.82 6.34 11.16
CA ARG A 11 -15.86 6.02 10.11
C ARG A 11 -16.30 4.76 9.37
N PRO A 12 -15.74 4.47 8.19
CA PRO A 12 -15.99 3.19 7.52
C PRO A 12 -15.57 2.01 8.41
N VAL A 13 -16.48 1.04 8.56
CA VAL A 13 -16.19 -0.21 9.27
C VAL A 13 -16.61 -1.36 8.37
N TYR A 14 -15.72 -2.32 8.17
CA TYR A 14 -16.01 -3.52 7.41
C TYR A 14 -15.83 -4.74 8.29
N LEU A 15 -16.83 -5.62 8.30
CA LEU A 15 -16.81 -6.86 9.05
C LEU A 15 -16.64 -8.05 8.11
N LEU A 16 -15.84 -9.02 8.57
CA LEU A 16 -15.71 -10.32 7.92
C LEU A 16 -16.83 -11.24 8.41
N VAL A 17 -17.72 -11.61 7.51
CA VAL A 17 -18.88 -12.45 7.80
C VAL A 17 -18.74 -13.78 7.07
N PRO A 18 -18.71 -14.94 7.75
CA PRO A 18 -18.62 -16.24 7.09
C PRO A 18 -19.69 -16.39 6.02
N ARG A 19 -19.31 -16.90 4.84
CA ARG A 19 -20.25 -17.08 3.73
C ARG A 19 -21.25 -18.18 4.08
N PRO A 20 -22.55 -17.87 4.20
CA PRO A 20 -23.52 -18.88 4.61
C PRO A 20 -23.57 -20.05 3.61
N GLY A 21 -23.49 -21.27 4.12
CA GLY A 21 -23.63 -22.49 3.31
C GLY A 21 -22.39 -22.89 2.49
N GLN A 22 -21.23 -22.24 2.67
CA GLN A 22 -19.96 -22.74 2.13
C GLN A 22 -19.26 -23.63 3.15
N ALA A 23 -18.66 -24.73 2.68
CA ALA A 23 -17.81 -25.58 3.50
C ALA A 23 -16.55 -24.79 3.90
N GLU A 24 -15.96 -25.11 5.06
CA GLU A 24 -14.73 -24.51 5.60
C GLU A 24 -13.51 -24.63 4.68
N ALA A 25 -13.59 -25.19 3.46
CA ALA A 25 -12.46 -25.32 2.54
C ALA A 25 -12.51 -24.40 1.30
N ALA A 26 -13.56 -23.60 1.10
CA ALA A 26 -13.81 -22.88 -0.16
C ALA A 26 -13.42 -21.39 -0.12
N GLU A 27 -12.16 -21.03 -0.41
CA GLU A 27 -11.68 -19.63 -0.36
C GLU A 27 -12.32 -18.69 -1.42
N PRO A 28 -12.58 -17.41 -1.10
CA PRO A 28 -12.48 -16.79 0.23
C PRO A 28 -13.71 -17.12 1.10
N TRP A 29 -13.46 -17.48 2.37
CA TRP A 29 -14.50 -17.99 3.30
C TRP A 29 -15.46 -16.92 3.83
N PHE A 30 -15.14 -15.64 3.61
CA PHE A 30 -15.85 -14.51 4.19
C PHE A 30 -16.42 -13.57 3.13
N TRP A 31 -17.53 -12.93 3.47
CA TRP A 31 -17.96 -11.66 2.91
C TRP A 31 -17.32 -10.51 3.68
N SER A 32 -16.89 -9.47 2.96
CA SER A 32 -16.55 -8.18 3.56
C SER A 32 -17.78 -7.27 3.48
N MET A 33 -18.37 -6.94 4.62
CA MET A 33 -19.62 -6.19 4.71
C MET A 33 -19.38 -4.85 5.40
N ARG A 34 -19.73 -3.75 4.73
CA ARG A 34 -19.73 -2.42 5.34
C ARG A 34 -20.81 -2.34 6.42
N LEU A 35 -20.46 -1.89 7.61
CA LEU A 35 -21.36 -1.66 8.73
C LEU A 35 -21.43 -0.16 9.03
N ASP A 36 -22.63 0.41 8.94
CA ASP A 36 -22.84 1.85 9.19
C ASP A 36 -23.24 2.18 10.63
N GLY A 37 -23.38 1.17 11.51
CA GLY A 37 -23.76 1.35 12.91
C GLY A 37 -24.13 0.04 13.62
N LEU A 38 -24.31 0.11 14.93
CA LEU A 38 -24.66 -1.00 15.81
C LEU A 38 -26.17 -1.25 15.88
N HIS A 39 -27.02 -0.28 15.52
CA HIS A 39 -28.47 -0.48 15.51
C HIS A 39 -28.91 -1.40 14.36
N HIS A 40 -29.92 -2.24 14.58
CA HIS A 40 -30.35 -3.34 13.72
C HIS A 40 -30.78 -2.90 12.32
N VAL A 41 -31.23 -1.65 12.17
CA VAL A 41 -31.50 -1.05 10.85
C VAL A 41 -30.23 -0.99 10.01
N HIS A 42 -29.08 -0.65 10.60
CA HIS A 42 -27.79 -0.64 9.91
C HIS A 42 -27.40 -2.05 9.47
N LEU A 43 -27.55 -3.07 10.32
CA LEU A 43 -27.30 -4.47 9.93
C LEU A 43 -28.21 -4.90 8.76
N LYS A 44 -29.50 -4.52 8.80
CA LYS A 44 -30.45 -4.80 7.70
C LYS A 44 -30.01 -4.12 6.40
N ASN A 45 -29.54 -2.87 6.48
CA ASN A 45 -29.07 -2.08 5.33
C ASN A 45 -27.77 -2.67 4.76
N SER A 46 -26.79 -3.02 5.61
CA SER A 46 -25.55 -3.68 5.23
C SER A 46 -25.79 -5.00 4.50
N ALA A 47 -26.67 -5.86 5.04
CA ALA A 47 -27.06 -7.12 4.39
C ALA A 47 -27.72 -6.90 3.02
N LYS A 48 -28.62 -5.90 2.93
CA LYS A 48 -29.27 -5.54 1.67
C LYS A 48 -28.26 -5.03 0.64
N ALA A 49 -27.35 -4.14 1.04
CA ALA A 49 -26.33 -3.57 0.17
C ALA A 49 -25.41 -4.65 -0.42
N LEU A 50 -24.92 -5.59 0.40
CA LEU A 50 -24.11 -6.72 -0.09
C LEU A 50 -24.90 -7.57 -1.09
N ARG A 51 -26.13 -7.97 -0.75
CA ARG A 51 -26.97 -8.79 -1.62
C ARG A 51 -27.21 -8.09 -2.96
N ASP A 52 -27.60 -6.83 -2.92
CA ASP A 52 -27.94 -6.07 -4.13
C ASP A 52 -26.68 -5.86 -4.99
N ALA A 53 -25.49 -5.67 -4.39
CA ALA A 53 -24.21 -5.58 -5.11
C ALA A 53 -23.70 -6.90 -5.70
N ARG A 54 -24.12 -8.06 -5.15
CA ARG A 54 -23.67 -9.39 -5.59
C ARG A 54 -24.72 -10.17 -6.40
N LYS A 55 -25.95 -9.66 -6.47
CA LYS A 55 -27.01 -10.26 -7.27
C LYS A 55 -26.63 -10.20 -8.75
N ARG A 56 -26.68 -11.35 -9.43
CA ARG A 56 -26.46 -11.44 -10.86
C ARG A 56 -27.76 -11.17 -11.63
N PRO A 57 -27.73 -10.40 -12.73
CA PRO A 57 -28.89 -10.28 -13.61
C PRO A 57 -29.32 -11.66 -14.12
N GLY A 58 -30.62 -11.96 -14.08
CA GLY A 58 -31.18 -13.22 -14.59
C GLY A 58 -31.07 -14.44 -13.65
N GLN A 59 -30.46 -14.32 -12.48
CA GLN A 59 -30.44 -15.40 -11.47
C GLN A 59 -31.26 -15.02 -10.23
N PRO A 60 -32.24 -15.84 -9.81
CA PRO A 60 -32.99 -15.58 -8.58
C PRO A 60 -32.08 -15.79 -7.37
N VAL A 61 -32.29 -14.97 -6.33
CA VAL A 61 -31.47 -15.00 -5.10
C VAL A 61 -31.60 -16.33 -4.35
N SER A 62 -32.73 -17.03 -4.51
CA SER A 62 -32.98 -18.36 -3.96
C SER A 62 -31.90 -19.38 -4.34
N ASP A 63 -31.26 -19.19 -5.48
CA ASP A 63 -30.26 -20.12 -6.02
C ASP A 63 -28.88 -19.89 -5.41
N ASN A 64 -28.73 -18.84 -4.59
CA ASN A 64 -27.51 -18.55 -3.85
C ASN A 64 -27.81 -18.33 -2.35
N PRO A 65 -27.83 -19.41 -1.55
CA PRO A 65 -28.07 -19.34 -0.10
C PRO A 65 -27.17 -18.37 0.65
N SER A 66 -25.95 -18.13 0.15
CA SER A 66 -25.00 -17.19 0.75
C SER A 66 -25.43 -15.71 0.68
N LEU A 67 -26.47 -15.41 -0.11
CA LEU A 67 -27.06 -14.07 -0.28
C LEU A 67 -28.43 -13.91 0.41
N HIS A 68 -28.87 -14.91 1.17
CA HIS A 68 -30.10 -14.82 1.95
C HIS A 68 -29.97 -13.77 3.05
N LEU A 69 -30.91 -12.81 3.08
CA LEU A 69 -30.84 -11.68 4.01
C LEU A 69 -30.85 -12.11 5.49
N SER A 70 -31.60 -13.15 5.85
CA SER A 70 -31.63 -13.67 7.21
C SER A 70 -30.25 -14.16 7.64
N SER A 71 -29.58 -14.94 6.78
CA SER A 71 -28.24 -15.48 7.03
C SER A 71 -27.18 -14.37 7.10
N LEU A 72 -27.25 -13.38 6.21
CA LEU A 72 -26.33 -12.23 6.24
C LEU A 72 -26.50 -11.38 7.51
N ARG A 73 -27.74 -11.11 7.93
CA ARG A 73 -28.03 -10.40 9.18
C ARG A 73 -27.56 -11.18 10.41
N HIS A 74 -27.77 -12.50 10.40
CA HIS A 74 -27.30 -13.38 11.45
C HIS A 74 -25.77 -13.38 11.54
N GLY A 75 -25.07 -13.49 10.40
CA GLY A 75 -23.62 -13.43 10.35
C GLY A 75 -23.04 -12.09 10.82
N LEU A 76 -23.69 -10.96 10.50
CA LEU A 76 -23.32 -9.65 11.07
C LEU A 76 -23.51 -9.62 12.58
N ALA A 77 -24.63 -10.14 13.10
CA ALA A 77 -24.87 -10.22 14.54
C ALA A 77 -23.83 -11.09 15.26
N GLN A 78 -23.41 -12.20 14.65
CA GLN A 78 -22.33 -13.06 15.15
C GLN A 78 -20.98 -12.35 15.16
N ALA A 79 -20.64 -11.60 14.10
CA ALA A 79 -19.43 -10.78 14.08
C ALA A 79 -19.43 -9.74 15.21
N LEU A 80 -20.61 -9.23 15.59
CA LEU A 80 -20.82 -8.32 16.72
C LEU A 80 -20.84 -9.01 18.09
N GLY A 81 -20.66 -10.32 18.17
CA GLY A 81 -20.63 -11.08 19.43
C GLY A 81 -21.99 -11.59 19.91
N SER A 82 -23.04 -11.50 19.08
CA SER A 82 -24.37 -12.03 19.40
C SER A 82 -24.64 -13.39 18.75
N LYS A 83 -25.42 -14.24 19.41
CA LYS A 83 -25.78 -15.56 18.86
C LYS A 83 -26.68 -15.47 17.63
N THR A 84 -27.58 -14.48 17.59
CA THR A 84 -28.56 -14.32 16.51
C THR A 84 -28.87 -12.85 16.24
N PHE A 85 -29.46 -12.56 15.09
CA PHE A 85 -29.95 -11.21 14.78
C PHE A 85 -31.01 -10.75 15.80
N ASP A 86 -31.97 -11.61 16.16
CA ASP A 86 -33.00 -11.25 17.14
C ASP A 86 -32.38 -10.99 18.52
N ALA A 87 -31.42 -11.82 18.96
CA ALA A 87 -30.71 -11.59 20.22
C ALA A 87 -29.94 -10.25 20.20
N TRP A 88 -29.38 -9.87 19.06
CA TRP A 88 -28.76 -8.55 18.90
C TRP A 88 -29.78 -7.42 19.05
N GLN A 89 -30.97 -7.54 18.44
CA GLN A 89 -32.03 -6.54 18.59
C GLN A 89 -32.43 -6.35 20.06
N HIS A 90 -32.48 -7.41 20.86
CA HIS A 90 -32.78 -7.31 22.29
C HIS A 90 -31.63 -6.66 23.09
N SER A 91 -30.37 -6.81 22.63
CA SER A 91 -29.21 -6.19 23.28
C SER A 91 -29.09 -4.67 23.04
N GLU A 92 -29.85 -4.09 22.10
CA GLU A 92 -29.79 -2.66 21.82
C GLU A 92 -30.14 -1.79 23.01
N GLN A 93 -31.14 -2.20 23.80
CA GLN A 93 -31.50 -1.48 25.01
C GLN A 93 -30.35 -1.50 26.04
N GLN A 94 -29.66 -2.64 26.15
CA GLN A 94 -28.48 -2.77 27.03
C GLN A 94 -27.30 -1.92 26.53
N LEU A 95 -27.10 -1.81 25.21
CA LEU A 95 -26.11 -0.90 24.64
C LEU A 95 -26.41 0.55 25.02
N ILE A 96 -27.67 0.98 24.95
CA ILE A 96 -28.07 2.35 25.30
C ILE A 96 -27.92 2.62 26.80
N GLU A 97 -28.34 1.69 27.65
CA GLU A 97 -28.15 1.78 29.09
C GLU A 97 -26.67 1.84 29.46
N PHE A 98 -25.84 1.03 28.80
CA PHE A 98 -24.39 1.04 28.94
C PHE A 98 -23.79 2.39 28.54
N LEU A 99 -24.13 2.92 27.36
CA LEU A 99 -23.68 4.23 26.89
C LEU A 99 -24.04 5.35 27.87
N ASN A 100 -25.30 5.37 28.32
CA ASN A 100 -25.80 6.37 29.27
C ASN A 100 -25.09 6.27 30.62
N SER A 101 -24.88 5.06 31.15
CA SER A 101 -24.20 4.85 32.44
C SER A 101 -22.74 5.31 32.44
N HIS A 102 -22.10 5.38 31.26
CA HIS A 102 -20.72 5.87 31.09
C HIS A 102 -20.65 7.31 30.54
N GLY A 103 -21.78 7.99 30.38
CA GLY A 103 -21.85 9.36 29.85
C GLY A 103 -21.52 9.51 28.36
N MET A 104 -21.53 8.41 27.60
CA MET A 104 -21.20 8.37 26.17
C MET A 104 -22.43 8.78 25.34
N THR A 105 -22.43 10.02 24.85
CA THR A 105 -23.62 10.66 24.25
C THR A 105 -23.39 11.20 22.85
N GLN A 106 -22.14 11.28 22.40
CA GLN A 106 -21.75 11.89 21.12
C GLN A 106 -20.82 10.99 20.31
N PRO A 107 -21.32 10.25 19.32
CA PRO A 107 -20.47 9.42 18.47
C PRO A 107 -19.49 10.31 17.70
N THR A 108 -18.19 10.12 17.94
CA THR A 108 -17.05 10.90 17.42
C THR A 108 -15.93 9.94 17.02
N ASP A 109 -15.20 10.20 15.93
CA ASP A 109 -14.00 9.43 15.62
C ASP A 109 -12.89 9.74 16.64
N LEU A 110 -12.58 8.76 17.48
CA LEU A 110 -11.58 8.88 18.54
C LEU A 110 -10.25 8.22 18.20
N ILE A 111 -10.10 7.73 16.97
CA ILE A 111 -8.90 7.03 16.49
C ILE A 111 -8.19 7.87 15.44
N SER A 112 -8.94 8.39 14.46
CA SER A 112 -8.37 9.14 13.34
C SER A 112 -8.64 10.63 13.47
N TRP A 113 -7.58 11.43 13.53
CA TRP A 113 -7.68 12.90 13.58
C TRP A 113 -7.16 13.52 12.29
N ARG A 114 -8.00 14.30 11.59
CA ARG A 114 -7.65 14.92 10.29
C ARG A 114 -6.39 15.78 10.30
N ARG A 115 -5.95 16.24 11.48
CA ARG A 115 -4.75 17.06 11.70
C ARG A 115 -3.48 16.26 11.94
N MET A 116 -3.59 14.98 12.30
CA MET A 116 -2.41 14.09 12.33
C MET A 116 -2.05 13.74 10.89
N PHE A 117 -1.31 14.57 10.18
CA PHE A 117 -1.04 14.35 8.75
C PHE A 117 -0.12 13.14 8.47
N ILE A 118 0.55 12.61 9.49
CA ILE A 118 1.76 11.82 9.29
C ILE A 118 1.62 10.41 9.88
N HIS A 119 1.19 10.30 11.14
CA HIS A 119 0.99 9.02 11.82
C HIS A 119 -0.40 8.98 12.47
N ARG A 120 -1.27 8.12 11.92
CA ARG A 120 -2.58 7.84 12.51
C ARG A 120 -2.63 6.37 12.81
N LEU A 121 -3.07 6.04 14.02
CA LEU A 121 -3.56 4.70 14.28
C LEU A 121 -4.75 4.45 13.37
N THR A 122 -4.83 3.24 12.81
CA THR A 122 -6.04 2.78 12.15
C THR A 122 -6.94 2.06 13.14
N ALA A 123 -8.22 1.97 12.80
CA ALA A 123 -9.16 1.28 13.67
C ALA A 123 -8.94 -0.23 13.66
N ARG A 124 -8.36 -0.78 12.58
CA ARG A 124 -7.82 -2.13 12.55
C ARG A 124 -6.67 -2.31 13.55
N GLN A 125 -5.68 -1.41 13.60
CA GLN A 125 -4.58 -1.52 14.58
C GLN A 125 -5.11 -1.53 16.02
N VAL A 126 -6.04 -0.63 16.35
CA VAL A 126 -6.68 -0.57 17.69
C VAL A 126 -7.44 -1.87 17.98
N SER A 127 -8.26 -2.35 17.04
CA SER A 127 -8.99 -3.61 17.18
C SER A 127 -8.06 -4.80 17.38
N GLU A 128 -7.00 -4.93 16.58
CA GLU A 128 -6.06 -6.04 16.69
C GLU A 128 -5.28 -5.98 18.02
N ARG A 129 -4.87 -4.80 18.49
CA ARG A 129 -4.23 -4.64 19.81
C ARG A 129 -5.15 -5.07 20.95
N ILE A 130 -6.45 -4.79 20.84
CA ILE A 130 -7.45 -5.11 21.87
C ILE A 130 -7.82 -6.60 21.84
N PHE A 131 -8.02 -7.19 20.66
CA PHE A 131 -8.67 -8.49 20.53
C PHE A 131 -7.74 -9.64 20.09
N ASN A 132 -6.70 -9.35 19.33
CA ASN A 132 -5.88 -10.35 18.63
C ASN A 132 -4.42 -10.39 19.10
N SER A 133 -4.00 -9.44 19.92
CA SER A 133 -2.61 -9.30 20.36
C SER A 133 -2.16 -10.35 21.38
N GLY A 134 -3.10 -10.99 22.08
CA GLY A 134 -2.82 -11.83 23.24
C GLY A 134 -2.29 -11.06 24.46
N LEU A 135 -2.29 -9.72 24.40
CA LEU A 135 -1.82 -8.85 25.46
C LEU A 135 -2.98 -8.43 26.39
N PRO A 136 -2.68 -7.99 27.63
CA PRO A 136 -3.71 -7.42 28.50
C PRO A 136 -4.45 -6.27 27.81
N LEU A 137 -5.75 -6.18 28.10
CA LEU A 137 -6.59 -5.07 27.67
C LEU A 137 -6.08 -3.79 28.35
N PRO A 138 -5.70 -2.75 27.60
CA PRO A 138 -5.26 -1.50 28.22
C PRO A 138 -6.44 -0.74 28.83
N GLU A 139 -6.17 0.10 29.81
CA GLU A 139 -7.16 1.02 30.40
C GLU A 139 -7.41 2.21 29.48
N LYS A 140 -6.34 2.70 28.83
CA LYS A 140 -6.39 3.81 27.88
C LYS A 140 -5.47 3.58 26.70
N ILE A 141 -5.81 4.16 25.57
CA ILE A 141 -4.96 4.23 24.37
C ILE A 141 -4.72 5.70 24.04
N PHE A 142 -3.48 6.06 23.75
CA PHE A 142 -3.14 7.38 23.24
C PHE A 142 -3.31 7.39 21.72
N THR A 143 -4.36 8.06 21.26
CA THR A 143 -4.63 8.24 19.82
C THR A 143 -4.18 9.60 19.32
N GLY A 144 -3.85 10.54 20.22
CA GLY A 144 -3.45 11.90 19.87
C GLY A 144 -4.62 12.83 19.50
N VAL A 145 -5.86 12.32 19.42
CA VAL A 145 -7.06 13.11 19.14
C VAL A 145 -7.25 14.20 20.19
N GLY A 146 -7.33 15.46 19.76
CA GLY A 146 -7.46 16.64 20.64
C GLY A 146 -6.19 16.97 21.42
N SER A 147 -5.04 16.34 21.12
CA SER A 147 -3.77 16.67 21.76
C SER A 147 -3.18 17.95 21.19
N LYS A 148 -2.76 18.87 22.08
CA LYS A 148 -2.01 20.10 21.70
C LYS A 148 -0.77 19.77 20.88
N PHE A 149 -0.15 18.62 21.16
CA PHE A 149 1.08 18.16 20.52
C PHE A 149 0.92 18.04 18.99
N PHE A 150 -0.23 17.55 18.53
CA PHE A 150 -0.49 17.41 17.08
C PHE A 150 -1.29 18.58 16.51
N ALA A 151 -1.75 19.53 17.32
CA ALA A 151 -2.51 20.69 16.85
C ALA A 151 -1.67 21.66 16.01
N ALA A 152 -0.36 21.73 16.24
CA ALA A 152 0.57 22.58 15.50
C ALA A 152 1.04 21.98 14.15
N SER A 153 0.65 20.74 13.82
CA SER A 153 1.12 20.03 12.62
C SER A 153 0.76 20.73 11.30
N GLY A 154 -0.32 21.55 11.29
CA GLY A 154 -0.78 22.32 10.14
C GLY A 154 0.16 23.46 9.73
N ARG A 155 1.05 23.90 10.63
CA ARG A 155 1.99 25.02 10.45
C ARG A 155 3.25 24.64 9.64
N GLY A 156 3.41 23.39 9.23
CA GLY A 156 4.61 22.89 8.55
C GLY A 156 5.77 22.58 9.50
N ARG A 157 7.00 22.55 8.99
CA ARG A 157 8.21 22.37 9.81
C ARG A 157 8.58 23.73 10.43
N ILE A 158 8.69 23.78 11.76
CA ILE A 158 9.20 24.96 12.47
C ILE A 158 10.72 24.96 12.31
N ASP A 159 11.28 26.08 11.85
CA ASP A 159 12.74 26.23 11.72
C ASP A 159 13.36 26.50 13.08
N MET A 160 13.92 25.45 13.68
CA MET A 160 14.55 25.53 14.99
C MET A 160 15.84 26.36 14.97
N TYR A 161 16.55 26.45 13.84
CA TYR A 161 17.77 27.27 13.76
C TYR A 161 17.42 28.75 13.83
N GLN A 162 16.38 29.15 13.10
CA GLN A 162 15.88 30.52 13.14
C GLN A 162 15.42 30.88 14.55
N LEU A 163 14.75 29.96 15.24
CA LEU A 163 14.20 30.19 16.57
C LEU A 163 15.28 30.22 17.65
N ALA A 164 16.24 29.31 17.59
CA ALA A 164 17.34 29.22 18.54
C ALA A 164 18.42 30.30 18.30
N GLY A 165 18.43 30.92 17.11
CA GLY A 165 19.44 31.89 16.71
C GLY A 165 20.84 31.29 16.55
N VAL A 166 20.92 29.95 16.49
CA VAL A 166 22.15 29.16 16.38
C VAL A 166 21.95 28.04 15.39
N THR A 167 23.04 27.56 14.80
CA THR A 167 23.05 26.32 14.02
C THR A 167 23.46 25.18 14.93
N PHE A 168 22.66 24.12 14.99
CA PHE A 168 23.02 22.90 15.71
C PHE A 168 24.00 22.08 14.88
N SER A 169 25.06 21.57 15.52
CA SER A 169 26.05 20.71 14.87
C SER A 169 25.65 19.23 14.84
N SER A 170 24.62 18.84 15.59
CA SER A 170 24.10 17.47 15.71
C SER A 170 22.71 17.46 16.37
N ASP A 171 21.98 16.36 16.21
CA ASP A 171 20.71 16.12 16.90
C ASP A 171 20.87 16.13 18.43
N GLU A 172 22.00 15.66 18.96
CA GLU A 172 22.36 15.83 20.38
C GLU A 172 22.33 17.28 20.87
N ALA A 173 22.87 18.23 20.08
CA ALA A 173 22.94 19.63 20.47
C ALA A 173 21.55 20.29 20.41
N GLU A 174 20.73 19.86 19.46
CA GLU A 174 19.33 20.28 19.32
C GLU A 174 18.48 19.77 20.50
N LEU A 175 18.67 18.51 20.89
CA LEU A 175 18.04 17.89 22.05
C LEU A 175 18.43 18.63 23.34
N GLU A 176 19.72 18.86 23.58
CA GLU A 176 20.21 19.56 24.78
C GLU A 176 19.62 20.98 24.88
N TRP A 177 19.61 21.74 23.77
CA TRP A 177 19.01 23.08 23.74
C TRP A 177 17.53 23.08 24.12
N CYS A 178 16.78 22.08 23.65
CA CYS A 178 15.37 21.90 23.99
C CYS A 178 15.17 21.49 25.45
N GLU A 179 15.99 20.58 25.97
CA GLU A 179 15.92 20.08 27.34
C GLU A 179 16.20 21.19 28.37
N GLU A 180 17.20 22.04 28.12
CA GLU A 180 17.46 23.25 28.94
C GLU A 180 16.24 24.17 29.06
N ARG A 181 15.36 24.14 28.05
CA ARG A 181 14.16 24.98 27.91
C ARG A 181 12.87 24.17 27.99
N ALA A 182 12.92 22.96 28.57
CA ALA A 182 11.83 22.01 28.50
C ALA A 182 10.49 22.55 29.01
N ASN A 183 10.52 23.48 29.97
CA ASN A 183 9.33 24.11 30.55
C ASN A 183 9.25 25.63 30.26
N GLN A 184 10.14 26.17 29.44
CA GLN A 184 10.14 27.58 29.04
C GLN A 184 9.38 27.71 27.73
N VAL A 185 8.40 28.62 27.68
CA VAL A 185 7.76 29.02 26.41
C VAL A 185 8.79 29.69 25.52
N VAL A 186 9.00 29.12 24.34
CA VAL A 186 10.00 29.56 23.35
C VAL A 186 9.34 30.01 22.05
N LEU A 187 8.08 29.63 21.82
CA LEU A 187 7.29 30.09 20.69
C LEU A 187 5.82 30.24 21.10
N SER A 188 5.19 31.35 20.73
CA SER A 188 3.75 31.55 20.87
C SER A 188 3.15 31.69 19.47
N LEU A 189 2.17 30.86 19.17
CA LEU A 189 1.46 30.85 17.88
C LEU A 189 0.00 31.23 18.10
N GLU A 190 -0.56 32.04 17.21
CA GLU A 190 -2.00 32.31 17.22
C GLU A 190 -2.79 31.08 16.78
N ARG A 191 -4.06 30.99 17.18
CA ARG A 191 -4.95 29.92 16.74
C ARG A 191 -5.17 29.98 15.21
N GLU A 192 -5.06 28.84 14.54
CA GLU A 192 -5.46 28.72 13.14
C GLU A 192 -6.98 28.53 13.01
N PHE A 193 -7.54 28.95 11.88
CA PHE A 193 -9.00 28.98 11.66
C PHE A 193 -9.70 27.61 11.80
N ASP A 194 -8.97 26.50 11.67
CA ASP A 194 -9.47 25.14 11.62
C ASP A 194 -9.19 24.31 12.89
N TRP A 195 -8.80 24.97 14.00
CA TRP A 195 -8.64 24.36 15.33
C TRP A 195 -9.97 23.89 15.93
N ASP A 196 -9.93 22.93 16.87
CA ASP A 196 -11.10 22.56 17.64
C ASP A 196 -11.65 23.81 18.36
N ALA A 197 -12.98 23.96 18.41
CA ALA A 197 -13.63 25.20 18.85
C ALA A 197 -13.32 25.58 20.32
N ASP A 198 -12.85 24.61 21.10
CA ASP A 198 -12.44 24.73 22.51
C ASP A 198 -10.93 24.94 22.68
N ALA A 199 -10.15 25.03 21.59
CA ALA A 199 -8.72 25.27 21.65
C ALA A 199 -8.40 26.76 21.93
N SER A 200 -7.34 26.98 22.72
CA SER A 200 -6.84 28.30 23.11
C SER A 200 -6.57 29.21 21.89
N ASP A 201 -6.81 30.51 22.06
CA ASP A 201 -6.50 31.54 21.05
C ASP A 201 -4.99 31.69 20.80
N LEU A 202 -4.17 31.31 21.78
CA LEU A 202 -2.72 31.18 21.63
C LEU A 202 -2.25 29.78 22.02
N LEU A 203 -1.38 29.21 21.20
CA LEU A 203 -0.61 28.02 21.48
C LEU A 203 0.80 28.42 21.92
N GLU A 204 1.09 28.20 23.20
CA GLU A 204 2.42 28.35 23.75
C GLU A 204 3.16 27.01 23.65
N LEU A 205 4.30 27.03 22.96
CA LEU A 205 5.18 25.88 22.78
C LEU A 205 6.42 26.06 23.64
N THR A 206 6.65 25.08 24.50
CA THR A 206 7.87 24.97 25.29
C THR A 206 9.01 24.37 24.48
N GLY A 207 10.24 24.38 25.02
CA GLY A 207 11.36 23.66 24.41
C GLY A 207 11.04 22.17 24.18
N ARG A 208 10.29 21.54 25.10
CA ARG A 208 9.84 20.15 24.96
C ARG A 208 8.80 20.00 23.84
N ASP A 209 7.82 20.90 23.75
CA ASP A 209 6.83 20.85 22.68
C ASP A 209 7.51 21.01 21.30
N LEU A 210 8.47 21.93 21.19
CA LEU A 210 9.26 22.13 19.95
C LEU A 210 10.09 20.90 19.59
N LEU A 211 10.81 20.31 20.55
CA LEU A 211 11.59 19.09 20.32
C LEU A 211 10.71 18.01 19.69
N LEU A 212 9.60 17.68 20.36
CA LEU A 212 8.72 16.62 19.91
C LEU A 212 8.08 16.96 18.56
N LEU A 213 7.80 18.25 18.29
CA LEU A 213 7.31 18.69 16.98
C LEU A 213 8.37 18.52 15.91
N SER A 214 9.62 18.89 16.17
CA SER A 214 10.74 18.74 15.23
C SER A 214 11.03 17.27 14.94
N TYR A 215 10.97 16.42 15.96
CA TYR A 215 11.30 15.00 15.91
C TYR A 215 10.10 14.08 15.61
N ARG A 216 8.93 14.66 15.32
CA ARG A 216 7.71 13.89 15.06
C ARG A 216 7.83 12.91 13.88
N PHE A 217 8.66 13.24 12.89
CA PHE A 217 8.84 12.46 11.67
C PHE A 217 9.92 11.38 11.79
N ASP A 218 11.02 11.71 12.46
CA ASP A 218 12.23 10.90 12.40
C ASP A 218 12.34 9.97 13.61
N HIS A 219 11.89 10.42 14.80
CA HIS A 219 12.10 9.71 16.07
C HIS A 219 10.80 9.28 16.76
N VAL A 220 9.79 10.15 16.84
CA VAL A 220 8.51 9.77 17.48
C VAL A 220 7.74 8.79 16.59
N ALA A 221 7.80 8.99 15.27
CA ALA A 221 7.17 8.15 14.25
C ALA A 221 7.43 6.66 14.43
N VAL A 222 8.70 6.31 14.65
CA VAL A 222 9.14 4.90 14.74
C VAL A 222 8.59 4.20 15.98
N ALA A 223 8.23 4.95 17.03
CA ALA A 223 7.63 4.44 18.26
C ALA A 223 6.11 4.66 18.37
N PHE A 224 5.48 5.36 17.42
CA PHE A 224 4.05 5.63 17.41
C PHE A 224 3.26 4.43 16.86
N ASN A 225 3.21 3.35 17.62
CA ASN A 225 2.57 2.09 17.24
C ASN A 225 1.94 1.37 18.45
N LEU A 226 1.21 0.29 18.20
CA LEU A 226 0.58 -0.52 19.24
C LEU A 226 1.26 -1.87 19.47
N LEU A 227 2.43 -2.14 18.86
CA LEU A 227 3.15 -3.41 18.97
C LEU A 227 3.52 -3.73 20.43
N GLY A 228 3.98 -2.72 21.16
CA GLY A 228 4.26 -2.78 22.58
C GLY A 228 3.20 -2.05 23.40
N ASP A 229 3.64 -1.45 24.50
CA ASP A 229 2.79 -0.59 25.32
C ASP A 229 3.07 0.90 25.10
N ASN A 230 3.71 1.25 23.97
CA ASN A 230 4.17 2.60 23.64
C ASN A 230 3.07 3.66 23.81
N LEU A 231 1.87 3.35 23.29
CA LEU A 231 0.71 4.24 23.25
C LEU A 231 -0.45 3.72 24.12
N VAL A 232 -0.17 2.91 25.14
CA VAL A 232 -1.22 2.43 26.05
C VAL A 232 -0.90 2.75 27.51
N ALA A 233 -1.92 2.67 28.36
CA ALA A 233 -1.77 2.77 29.80
C ALA A 233 -2.50 1.60 30.51
N PRO A 234 -1.89 1.01 31.55
CA PRO A 234 -0.52 1.23 32.01
C PRO A 234 0.52 0.69 31.02
N MET A 235 1.71 1.29 30.98
CA MET A 235 2.84 0.75 30.22
C MET A 235 3.49 -0.38 31.03
N GLN A 236 3.32 -1.62 30.60
CA GLN A 236 3.85 -2.80 31.31
C GLN A 236 5.05 -3.41 30.60
N ARG A 237 5.22 -3.11 29.31
CA ARG A 237 6.26 -3.66 28.45
C ARG A 237 7.21 -2.57 27.95
N PRO A 238 8.45 -2.94 27.59
CA PRO A 238 9.34 -2.05 26.88
C PRO A 238 8.70 -1.53 25.58
N PRO A 239 9.08 -0.33 25.13
CA PRO A 239 8.64 0.21 23.87
C PRO A 239 9.24 -0.57 22.70
N GLU A 240 8.43 -0.72 21.65
CA GLU A 240 8.79 -1.37 20.39
C GLU A 240 8.99 -0.31 19.31
N PHE A 241 10.16 -0.32 18.65
CA PHE A 241 10.50 0.63 17.58
C PHE A 241 10.38 -0.04 16.21
N ARG A 242 9.77 0.65 15.25
CA ARG A 242 9.75 0.27 13.82
C ARG A 242 10.97 0.84 13.09
N LEU A 243 12.14 0.71 13.70
CA LEU A 243 13.42 1.14 13.14
C LEU A 243 14.36 -0.06 13.08
N TYR A 244 14.35 -0.76 11.93
CA TYR A 244 14.90 -2.11 11.83
C TYR A 244 16.38 -2.15 11.40
N ASN A 245 16.88 -1.09 10.76
CA ASN A 245 18.26 -0.96 10.32
C ASN A 245 18.93 0.23 11.00
N ALA A 246 18.95 0.21 12.33
CA ALA A 246 19.61 1.23 13.13
C ALA A 246 20.80 0.64 13.91
N SER A 247 21.81 1.48 14.07
CA SER A 247 22.90 1.28 15.02
C SER A 247 22.38 1.31 16.47
N LYS A 248 23.22 0.84 17.40
CA LYS A 248 22.88 0.86 18.82
C LYS A 248 22.78 2.30 19.34
N GLU A 249 23.61 3.18 18.79
CA GLU A 249 23.67 4.59 19.10
C GLU A 249 22.38 5.31 18.66
N GLU A 250 21.90 5.07 17.43
CA GLU A 250 20.62 5.59 16.93
C GLU A 250 19.44 5.11 17.80
N LEU A 251 19.36 3.81 18.11
CA LEU A 251 18.31 3.27 18.98
C LEU A 251 18.34 3.86 20.39
N ALA A 252 19.53 4.15 20.93
CA ALA A 252 19.68 4.79 22.23
C ALA A 252 19.20 6.25 22.20
N PHE A 253 19.46 6.97 21.11
CA PHE A 253 18.95 8.32 20.89
C PHE A 253 17.42 8.34 20.78
N ASP A 254 16.86 7.49 19.92
CA ASP A 254 15.40 7.35 19.75
C ASP A 254 14.71 7.00 21.06
N ARG A 255 15.36 6.17 21.89
CA ARG A 255 14.82 5.83 23.20
C ARG A 255 14.71 7.05 24.12
N ARG A 256 15.71 7.92 24.16
CA ARG A 256 15.66 9.17 24.94
C ARG A 256 14.52 10.08 24.47
N VAL A 257 14.40 10.25 23.16
CA VAL A 257 13.31 11.05 22.56
C VAL A 257 11.95 10.44 22.89
N PHE A 258 11.82 9.11 22.79
CA PHE A 258 10.59 8.41 23.15
C PHE A 258 10.25 8.56 24.63
N ASP A 259 11.23 8.49 25.54
CA ASP A 259 10.96 8.65 26.97
C ASP A 259 10.43 10.08 27.26
N ILE A 260 10.96 11.12 26.59
CA ILE A 260 10.43 12.49 26.67
C ILE A 260 9.00 12.57 26.11
N PHE A 261 8.76 11.96 24.94
CA PHE A 261 7.43 11.89 24.36
C PHE A 261 6.44 11.19 25.31
N ARG A 262 6.87 10.07 25.91
CA ARG A 262 6.07 9.27 26.82
C ARG A 262 5.68 10.07 28.06
N GLU A 263 6.65 10.76 28.68
CA GLU A 263 6.38 11.65 29.81
C GLU A 263 5.38 12.75 29.44
N GLU A 264 5.50 13.35 28.26
CA GLU A 264 4.60 14.43 27.83
C GLU A 264 3.17 13.91 27.65
N ILE A 265 2.98 12.76 26.99
CA ILE A 265 1.63 12.21 26.82
C ILE A 265 1.04 11.78 28.16
N GLU A 266 1.82 11.22 29.09
CA GLU A 266 1.32 10.82 30.42
C GLU A 266 0.88 12.01 31.29
N ARG A 267 1.53 13.17 31.13
CA ARG A 267 1.13 14.42 31.80
C ARG A 267 -0.08 15.07 31.15
N SER A 268 -0.38 14.73 29.89
CA SER A 268 -1.49 15.30 29.14
C SER A 268 -2.82 14.67 29.52
N GLU A 269 -3.83 15.51 29.77
CA GLU A 269 -5.22 15.05 29.89
C GLU A 269 -5.89 14.83 28.52
N SER A 270 -5.27 15.24 27.41
CA SER A 270 -5.79 15.09 26.04
C SER A 270 -4.99 14.09 25.22
N GLY A 271 -5.59 13.57 24.14
CA GLY A 271 -4.99 12.52 23.31
C GLY A 271 -5.20 11.09 23.82
N TRP A 272 -5.58 10.91 25.09
CA TRP A 272 -5.96 9.61 25.66
C TRP A 272 -7.44 9.32 25.52
N VAL A 273 -7.76 8.07 25.17
CA VAL A 273 -9.13 7.54 25.13
C VAL A 273 -9.25 6.36 26.09
N GLU A 274 -10.29 6.35 26.91
CA GLU A 274 -10.60 5.24 27.82
C GLU A 274 -11.09 4.03 27.02
N VAL A 275 -10.65 2.83 27.39
CA VAL A 275 -11.05 1.57 26.75
C VAL A 275 -12.01 0.83 27.68
N ILE A 276 -13.25 0.65 27.23
CA ILE A 276 -14.32 0.10 28.06
C ILE A 276 -14.96 -1.10 27.34
N PRO A 277 -14.72 -2.34 27.81
CA PRO A 277 -15.31 -3.52 27.20
C PRO A 277 -16.82 -3.56 27.43
N PHE A 278 -17.57 -4.01 26.43
CA PHE A 278 -19.02 -4.20 26.59
C PHE A 278 -19.27 -5.50 27.38
N PRO A 279 -19.96 -5.46 28.54
CA PRO A 279 -20.11 -6.63 29.40
C PRO A 279 -20.77 -7.82 28.68
N GLY A 280 -20.13 -9.00 28.77
CA GLY A 280 -20.63 -10.23 28.17
C GLY A 280 -20.48 -10.30 26.64
N ASN A 281 -19.68 -9.42 26.03
CA ASN A 281 -19.41 -9.40 24.61
C ASN A 281 -17.90 -9.33 24.32
N ASP A 282 -17.35 -10.41 23.75
CA ASP A 282 -15.92 -10.51 23.46
C ASP A 282 -15.50 -9.85 22.15
N ASN A 283 -16.44 -9.23 21.42
CA ASN A 283 -16.21 -8.66 20.08
C ASN A 283 -16.40 -7.14 20.02
N LEU A 284 -16.87 -6.50 21.09
CA LEU A 284 -17.20 -5.07 21.10
C LEU A 284 -16.55 -4.36 22.28
N VAL A 285 -15.77 -3.32 21.96
CA VAL A 285 -15.16 -2.42 22.95
C VAL A 285 -15.48 -0.99 22.58
N PHE A 286 -15.82 -0.19 23.57
CA PHE A 286 -16.07 1.24 23.43
C PHE A 286 -14.81 2.03 23.78
N LEU A 287 -14.56 3.09 23.02
CA LEU A 287 -13.56 4.10 23.30
C LEU A 287 -14.29 5.33 23.80
N LYS A 288 -13.90 5.85 24.96
CA LYS A 288 -14.53 7.02 25.56
C LYS A 288 -13.55 8.18 25.60
N GLY A 289 -13.98 9.32 25.06
CA GLY A 289 -13.28 10.59 25.09
C GLY A 289 -13.92 11.58 26.06
N LYS A 290 -13.50 12.85 25.97
CA LYS A 290 -14.05 13.94 26.78
C LYS A 290 -15.46 14.35 26.32
N ASN A 291 -16.19 15.06 27.18
CA ASN A 291 -17.46 15.72 26.84
C ASN A 291 -18.54 14.78 26.25
N GLY A 292 -18.51 13.50 26.64
CA GLY A 292 -19.43 12.48 26.15
C GLY A 292 -19.11 11.97 24.74
N ALA A 293 -17.98 12.36 24.16
CA ALA A 293 -17.48 11.78 22.92
C ALA A 293 -17.19 10.30 23.10
N PHE A 294 -17.61 9.48 22.15
CA PHE A 294 -17.28 8.06 22.15
C PHE A 294 -17.16 7.49 20.75
N ASP A 295 -16.48 6.36 20.70
CA ASP A 295 -16.32 5.54 19.52
C ASP A 295 -16.40 4.05 19.93
N TRP A 296 -16.37 3.15 18.98
CA TRP A 296 -16.35 1.70 19.23
C TRP A 296 -15.50 0.98 18.20
N VAL A 297 -14.93 -0.16 18.60
CA VAL A 297 -14.17 -1.07 17.75
C VAL A 297 -14.70 -2.48 17.87
N ILE A 298 -14.64 -3.21 16.76
CA ILE A 298 -15.13 -4.59 16.65
C ILE A 298 -13.96 -5.51 16.34
N ARG A 299 -13.94 -6.69 16.95
CA ARG A 299 -12.96 -7.76 16.66
C ARG A 299 -12.91 -8.06 15.16
N ASN A 300 -11.69 -8.15 14.61
CA ASN A 300 -11.43 -8.45 13.19
C ASN A 300 -12.04 -7.46 12.18
N GLN A 301 -12.30 -6.21 12.57
CA GLN A 301 -12.74 -5.19 11.62
C GLN A 301 -11.66 -4.87 10.57
N ARG A 302 -12.08 -4.24 9.47
CA ARG A 302 -11.22 -3.65 8.44
C ARG A 302 -11.58 -2.19 8.24
N ASP A 303 -10.59 -1.38 7.91
CA ASP A 303 -10.73 0.06 7.68
C ASP A 303 -11.34 0.36 6.30
N GLU A 304 -11.15 -0.53 5.34
CA GLU A 304 -11.58 -0.36 3.95
C GLU A 304 -12.15 -1.66 3.35
N ALA A 305 -12.87 -1.54 2.24
CA ALA A 305 -13.35 -2.69 1.49
C ALA A 305 -12.22 -3.39 0.75
N PHE A 306 -12.22 -4.72 0.77
CA PHE A 306 -11.39 -5.48 -0.15
C PHE A 306 -11.83 -5.29 -1.62
N THR A 307 -10.97 -4.67 -2.42
CA THR A 307 -11.21 -4.48 -3.86
C THR A 307 -10.77 -5.68 -4.69
N GLY A 308 -9.80 -6.47 -4.20
CA GLY A 308 -9.27 -7.68 -4.85
C GLY A 308 -8.59 -7.46 -6.20
N ASN A 309 -8.54 -6.22 -6.68
CA ASN A 309 -7.96 -5.83 -7.94
C ASN A 309 -7.29 -4.45 -7.79
N PRO A 310 -5.97 -4.41 -7.51
CA PRO A 310 -5.25 -3.15 -7.37
C PRO A 310 -5.14 -2.36 -8.67
N TYR A 311 -5.56 -2.93 -9.80
CA TYR A 311 -5.48 -2.32 -11.12
C TYR A 311 -6.79 -1.68 -11.59
N HIS A 312 -7.86 -1.78 -10.79
CA HIS A 312 -9.13 -1.10 -11.06
C HIS A 312 -8.97 0.43 -10.86
N PRO A 313 -9.55 1.29 -11.71
CA PRO A 313 -10.52 1.00 -12.78
C PRO A 313 -9.92 0.69 -14.16
N ILE A 314 -8.59 0.68 -14.31
CA ILE A 314 -7.93 0.54 -15.61
C ILE A 314 -8.11 -0.88 -16.18
N LEU A 315 -7.78 -1.91 -15.39
CA LEU A 315 -7.98 -3.32 -15.74
C LEU A 315 -8.99 -3.96 -14.79
N LYS A 316 -9.88 -4.79 -15.31
CA LYS A 316 -10.80 -5.64 -14.53
C LYS A 316 -10.13 -6.98 -14.21
N SER A 317 -10.60 -7.68 -13.17
CA SER A 317 -9.96 -8.94 -12.73
C SER A 317 -9.88 -10.03 -13.81
N HIS A 318 -10.83 -10.11 -14.74
CA HIS A 318 -10.82 -11.09 -15.84
C HIS A 318 -9.98 -10.68 -17.05
N GLU A 319 -9.48 -9.45 -17.03
CA GLU A 319 -8.59 -8.86 -18.05
C GLU A 319 -7.12 -8.97 -17.64
N LEU A 320 -6.83 -9.50 -16.44
CA LEU A 320 -5.47 -9.79 -16.00
C LEU A 320 -5.01 -11.15 -16.54
N PRO A 321 -3.72 -11.31 -16.90
CA PRO A 321 -3.17 -12.62 -17.22
C PRO A 321 -3.33 -13.59 -16.05
N THR A 322 -3.59 -14.87 -16.31
CA THR A 322 -3.85 -15.84 -15.23
C THR A 322 -2.63 -16.09 -14.34
N ALA A 323 -1.42 -15.88 -14.88
CA ALA A 323 -0.17 -15.92 -14.13
C ALA A 323 0.02 -14.73 -13.18
N MET A 324 -0.77 -13.65 -13.34
CA MET A 324 -0.75 -12.50 -12.43
C MET A 324 -1.80 -12.66 -11.34
N LYS A 325 -1.47 -13.42 -10.31
CA LYS A 325 -2.34 -13.62 -9.13
C LYS A 325 -2.03 -12.64 -8.00
N ALA A 326 -1.91 -11.36 -8.33
CA ALA A 326 -1.49 -10.30 -7.42
C ALA A 326 -2.41 -10.08 -6.20
N SER A 327 -3.57 -10.76 -6.12
CA SER A 327 -4.50 -10.61 -5.01
C SER A 327 -4.59 -11.81 -4.07
N GLU A 328 -3.87 -12.92 -4.27
CA GLU A 328 -3.99 -14.07 -3.35
C GLU A 328 -3.36 -13.78 -1.98
N LEU A 329 -2.15 -13.20 -1.92
CA LEU A 329 -1.55 -12.75 -0.65
C LEU A 329 -2.41 -11.67 0.02
N ASN A 330 -2.82 -10.63 -0.74
CA ASN A 330 -3.65 -9.55 -0.20
C ASN A 330 -5.01 -10.06 0.28
N ALA A 331 -5.63 -11.02 -0.42
CA ALA A 331 -6.85 -11.68 0.01
C ALA A 331 -6.62 -12.47 1.28
N HIS A 332 -5.54 -13.26 1.36
CA HIS A 332 -5.18 -14.00 2.55
C HIS A 332 -5.01 -13.07 3.76
N LEU A 333 -4.20 -12.02 3.63
CA LEU A 333 -3.97 -11.02 4.68
C LEU A 333 -5.25 -10.26 5.06
N TYR A 334 -6.14 -10.00 4.10
CA TYR A 334 -7.40 -9.31 4.35
C TYR A 334 -8.42 -10.22 5.03
N PHE A 335 -8.58 -11.48 4.61
CA PHE A 335 -9.63 -12.37 5.10
C PHE A 335 -9.21 -13.23 6.31
N THR A 336 -7.94 -13.22 6.70
CA THR A 336 -7.49 -13.93 7.92
C THR A 336 -8.00 -13.23 9.18
N THR A 337 -8.62 -14.00 10.07
CA THR A 337 -9.17 -13.54 11.35
C THR A 337 -8.27 -13.97 12.51
N GLY A 338 -8.41 -13.32 13.67
CA GLY A 338 -7.65 -13.65 14.89
C GLY A 338 -6.18 -13.24 14.84
N GLU A 339 -5.81 -12.45 13.84
CA GLU A 339 -4.44 -12.15 13.49
C GLU A 339 -4.09 -10.69 13.80
N TRP A 340 -2.84 -10.46 14.20
CA TRP A 340 -2.30 -9.12 14.41
C TRP A 340 -1.37 -8.75 13.25
N TYR A 341 -1.90 -8.00 12.29
CA TYR A 341 -1.24 -7.70 11.04
C TYR A 341 -0.01 -6.80 11.25
N GLU A 342 -0.12 -5.79 12.11
CA GLU A 342 1.02 -4.92 12.44
C GLU A 342 2.20 -5.73 13.02
N ARG A 343 1.93 -6.73 13.88
CA ARG A 343 2.97 -7.62 14.42
C ARG A 343 3.56 -8.54 13.34
N LEU A 344 2.76 -8.96 12.36
CA LEU A 344 3.25 -9.72 11.22
C LEU A 344 4.23 -8.90 10.37
N GLU A 345 3.89 -7.65 10.03
CA GLU A 345 4.80 -6.73 9.34
C GLU A 345 6.10 -6.52 10.11
N HIS A 346 5.97 -6.25 11.41
CA HIS A 346 7.12 -6.02 12.29
C HIS A 346 8.05 -7.24 12.36
N SER A 347 7.49 -8.44 12.50
CA SER A 347 8.28 -9.68 12.57
C SER A 347 8.95 -9.98 11.23
N ALA A 348 8.23 -9.79 10.12
CA ALA A 348 8.73 -10.01 8.77
C ALA A 348 9.93 -9.11 8.43
N GLU A 349 9.85 -7.83 8.80
CA GLU A 349 10.92 -6.88 8.54
C GLU A 349 12.09 -7.04 9.52
N THR A 350 11.83 -7.30 10.80
CA THR A 350 12.87 -7.60 11.79
C THR A 350 13.71 -8.79 11.33
N ARG A 351 13.07 -9.90 10.93
CA ARG A 351 13.78 -11.09 10.45
C ARG A 351 14.67 -10.79 9.23
N HIS A 352 14.21 -9.95 8.30
CA HIS A 352 15.02 -9.59 7.12
C HIS A 352 16.39 -9.05 7.51
N TYR A 353 16.46 -8.15 8.50
CA TYR A 353 17.72 -7.57 8.95
C TYR A 353 18.51 -8.52 9.87
N GLU A 354 17.84 -9.32 10.70
CA GLU A 354 18.49 -10.36 11.52
C GLU A 354 19.18 -11.44 10.67
N GLU A 355 18.62 -11.75 9.49
CA GLU A 355 19.18 -12.71 8.53
C GLU A 355 20.25 -12.08 7.60
N GLY A 356 20.70 -10.87 7.89
CA GLY A 356 21.75 -10.18 7.13
C GLY A 356 21.26 -9.39 5.91
N GLY A 357 19.94 -9.19 5.79
CA GLY A 357 19.37 -8.24 4.86
C GLY A 357 19.83 -6.80 5.13
N THR A 358 19.79 -5.97 4.10
CA THR A 358 20.17 -4.56 4.16
C THR A 358 19.08 -3.70 3.55
N VAL A 359 19.18 -2.38 3.73
CA VAL A 359 18.31 -1.40 3.07
C VAL A 359 18.40 -1.47 1.53
N ALA A 360 19.52 -1.96 0.99
CA ALA A 360 19.72 -2.17 -0.44
C ALA A 360 19.05 -3.46 -0.95
N THR A 361 18.85 -4.46 -0.09
CA THR A 361 18.25 -5.76 -0.44
C THR A 361 16.81 -5.91 0.07
N TRP A 362 16.21 -4.85 0.60
CA TRP A 362 14.84 -4.85 1.13
C TRP A 362 13.82 -5.08 -0.01
N PRO A 363 13.05 -6.18 -0.02
CA PRO A 363 12.33 -6.66 -1.20
C PRO A 363 10.88 -6.16 -1.31
N GLY A 364 10.41 -5.33 -0.37
CA GLY A 364 9.00 -4.96 -0.26
C GLY A 364 8.22 -5.82 0.74
N TYR A 365 7.24 -5.20 1.42
CA TYR A 365 6.37 -5.90 2.37
C TYR A 365 5.69 -7.15 1.80
N PRO A 366 5.16 -7.19 0.56
CA PRO A 366 4.56 -8.41 0.03
C PRO A 366 5.49 -9.63 0.10
N LYS A 367 6.77 -9.47 -0.27
CA LYS A 367 7.76 -10.55 -0.23
C LYS A 367 8.16 -10.89 1.20
N LEU A 368 8.34 -9.88 2.08
CA LEU A 368 8.64 -10.09 3.49
C LEU A 368 7.52 -10.84 4.20
N LEU A 369 6.28 -10.39 4.04
CA LEU A 369 5.08 -11.02 4.63
C LEU A 369 4.90 -12.45 4.14
N MET A 370 5.12 -12.70 2.84
CA MET A 370 5.05 -14.06 2.29
C MET A 370 6.10 -14.97 2.94
N ARG A 371 7.37 -14.54 3.05
CA ARG A 371 8.42 -15.29 3.75
C ARG A 371 8.07 -15.54 5.20
N GLU A 372 7.54 -14.53 5.89
CA GLU A 372 7.13 -14.64 7.29
C GLU A 372 6.00 -15.66 7.47
N LEU A 373 4.97 -15.59 6.63
CA LEU A 373 3.85 -16.53 6.66
C LEU A 373 4.31 -17.97 6.40
N LEU A 374 5.24 -18.18 5.46
CA LEU A 374 5.79 -19.51 5.17
C LEU A 374 6.65 -20.06 6.30
N ALA A 375 7.42 -19.21 6.96
CA ALA A 375 8.29 -19.61 8.05
C ALA A 375 7.53 -19.84 9.37
N THR A 376 6.45 -19.08 9.63
CA THR A 376 5.77 -19.08 10.93
C THR A 376 4.43 -19.80 10.95
N ARG A 377 3.76 -20.06 9.81
CA ARG A 377 2.41 -20.63 9.78
C ARG A 377 2.22 -21.77 8.78
N ARG A 378 1.50 -22.82 9.20
CA ARG A 378 1.15 -24.00 8.37
C ARG A 378 0.00 -23.78 7.38
N ASN A 379 -0.67 -22.63 7.40
CA ASN A 379 -1.95 -22.42 6.70
C ASN A 379 -1.89 -21.43 5.53
N TYR A 380 -0.72 -20.90 5.19
CA TYR A 380 -0.52 -20.17 3.94
C TYR A 380 0.09 -21.13 2.91
N ALA A 381 -0.68 -21.50 1.89
CA ALA A 381 -0.15 -22.22 0.75
C ALA A 381 0.33 -21.21 -0.29
N VAL A 382 1.59 -21.32 -0.71
CA VAL A 382 2.09 -20.52 -1.82
C VAL A 382 1.23 -20.80 -3.04
N PRO A 383 0.69 -19.76 -3.71
CA PRO A 383 0.00 -19.91 -4.98
C PRO A 383 0.87 -20.67 -5.97
N THR A 384 0.38 -21.79 -6.51
CA THR A 384 1.08 -22.45 -7.61
C THR A 384 0.98 -21.58 -8.85
N GLN A 385 2.12 -21.21 -9.44
CA GLN A 385 2.09 -20.52 -10.73
C GLN A 385 1.52 -21.47 -11.80
N PRO A 386 0.57 -20.99 -12.63
CA PRO A 386 0.07 -21.78 -13.75
C PRO A 386 1.24 -22.12 -14.68
N LYS A 387 1.27 -23.37 -15.15
CA LYS A 387 2.31 -23.88 -16.03
C LYS A 387 1.80 -23.93 -17.47
N GLY A 388 2.65 -23.60 -18.42
CA GLY A 388 2.39 -23.67 -19.85
C GLY A 388 3.16 -24.81 -20.52
N GLN A 389 2.72 -25.18 -21.73
CA GLN A 389 3.48 -26.08 -22.61
C GLN A 389 4.71 -25.35 -23.19
N ASN A 390 5.70 -26.09 -23.67
CA ASN A 390 6.86 -25.50 -24.34
C ASN A 390 6.44 -24.89 -25.69
N ASP A 391 6.90 -23.66 -25.97
CA ASP A 391 6.64 -22.92 -27.20
C ASP A 391 7.97 -22.48 -27.82
N LEU A 392 8.11 -22.64 -29.14
CA LEU A 392 9.36 -22.37 -29.87
C LEU A 392 9.69 -20.87 -29.97
N ASN A 393 8.72 -19.98 -29.73
CA ASN A 393 8.94 -18.54 -29.72
C ASN A 393 9.54 -18.04 -28.39
N PHE A 394 9.73 -18.94 -27.42
CA PHE A 394 10.31 -18.65 -26.13
C PHE A 394 11.62 -19.41 -25.94
N ILE A 395 12.58 -18.77 -25.29
CA ILE A 395 13.87 -19.34 -24.94
C ILE A 395 13.80 -19.85 -23.50
N PRO A 396 14.21 -21.10 -23.21
CA PRO A 396 14.15 -21.67 -21.87
C PRO A 396 15.31 -21.20 -20.98
N HIS A 397 15.00 -20.87 -19.73
CA HIS A 397 15.93 -20.52 -18.67
C HIS A 397 15.65 -21.37 -17.45
N ARG A 398 16.64 -22.17 -17.03
CA ARG A 398 16.54 -22.93 -15.78
C ARG A 398 16.86 -22.01 -14.61
N LEU A 399 15.81 -21.64 -13.86
CA LEU A 399 15.95 -21.03 -12.54
C LEU A 399 15.96 -22.14 -11.48
N ASN A 400 16.31 -21.80 -10.23
CA ASN A 400 16.52 -22.75 -9.13
C ASN A 400 15.56 -23.95 -9.17
N ASP A 401 14.25 -23.68 -9.04
CA ASP A 401 13.23 -24.73 -8.86
C ASP A 401 12.29 -24.89 -10.07
N TYR A 402 12.45 -24.09 -11.12
CA TYR A 402 11.54 -24.09 -12.28
C TYR A 402 12.21 -23.66 -13.59
N CYS A 403 11.58 -24.03 -14.71
CA CYS A 403 11.98 -23.57 -16.03
C CYS A 403 11.11 -22.38 -16.43
N LEU A 404 11.73 -21.23 -16.63
CA LEU A 404 11.09 -20.02 -17.14
C LEU A 404 11.29 -19.96 -18.65
N MET A 405 10.21 -19.79 -19.40
CA MET A 405 10.23 -19.58 -20.84
C MET A 405 10.12 -18.08 -21.08
N VAL A 406 11.04 -17.49 -21.85
CA VAL A 406 11.12 -16.03 -22.04
C VAL A 406 11.17 -15.66 -23.52
N SER A 407 10.30 -14.75 -23.96
CA SER A 407 10.29 -14.26 -25.33
C SER A 407 11.38 -13.20 -25.55
N PRO A 408 11.81 -12.96 -26.81
CA PRO A 408 12.40 -11.68 -27.19
C PRO A 408 11.47 -10.49 -26.83
N PRO A 409 11.98 -9.24 -26.82
CA PRO A 409 11.13 -8.06 -26.68
C PRO A 409 10.01 -8.04 -27.72
N VAL A 410 8.80 -7.67 -27.29
CA VAL A 410 7.65 -7.54 -28.20
C VAL A 410 7.89 -6.40 -29.17
N THR A 411 7.75 -6.69 -30.46
CA THR A 411 8.00 -5.74 -31.53
C THR A 411 6.86 -4.73 -31.72
N ILE A 412 7.16 -3.60 -32.34
CA ILE A 412 6.18 -2.57 -32.74
C ILE A 412 5.06 -3.19 -33.58
N GLN A 413 5.42 -4.03 -34.57
CA GLN A 413 4.46 -4.72 -35.42
C GLN A 413 3.51 -5.65 -34.63
N GLU A 414 4.06 -6.43 -33.69
CA GLU A 414 3.26 -7.33 -32.86
C GLU A 414 2.31 -6.57 -31.96
N PHE A 415 2.79 -5.47 -31.35
CA PHE A 415 1.97 -4.60 -30.51
C PHE A 415 0.83 -3.97 -31.30
N TRP A 416 1.10 -3.36 -32.46
CA TRP A 416 0.05 -2.74 -33.27
C TRP A 416 -0.99 -3.74 -33.76
N ARG A 417 -0.59 -4.96 -34.11
CA ARG A 417 -1.55 -6.03 -34.44
C ARG A 417 -2.48 -6.37 -33.28
N PHE A 418 -1.98 -6.37 -32.05
CA PHE A 418 -2.81 -6.50 -30.84
C PHE A 418 -3.72 -5.28 -30.68
N PHE A 419 -3.15 -4.09 -30.77
CA PHE A 419 -3.82 -2.84 -30.44
C PHE A 419 -4.97 -2.57 -31.40
N GLU A 420 -4.76 -2.76 -32.71
CA GLU A 420 -5.80 -2.62 -33.73
C GLU A 420 -6.86 -3.73 -33.65
N GLY A 421 -6.50 -4.91 -33.16
CA GLY A 421 -7.36 -6.09 -33.09
C GLY A 421 -8.07 -6.29 -31.76
N SER A 422 -8.05 -5.31 -30.84
CA SER A 422 -8.67 -5.45 -29.51
C SER A 422 -9.40 -4.19 -29.06
N ASP A 423 -10.43 -4.39 -28.23
CA ASP A 423 -11.22 -3.31 -27.61
C ASP A 423 -10.36 -2.41 -26.69
N TRP A 424 -9.14 -2.83 -26.34
CA TRP A 424 -8.23 -2.04 -25.51
C TRP A 424 -7.91 -0.67 -26.11
N ARG A 425 -7.78 -0.59 -27.44
CA ARG A 425 -7.51 0.67 -28.16
C ARG A 425 -8.54 1.75 -27.85
N ASP A 426 -9.82 1.38 -27.89
CA ASP A 426 -10.92 2.33 -27.72
C ASP A 426 -11.18 2.64 -26.24
N ASP A 427 -10.97 1.66 -25.37
CA ASP A 427 -11.36 1.76 -23.98
C ASP A 427 -10.31 2.40 -23.06
N ARG A 428 -9.01 2.24 -23.34
CA ARG A 428 -7.93 2.52 -22.36
C ARG A 428 -7.98 3.94 -21.77
N ILE A 429 -8.20 4.96 -22.59
CA ILE A 429 -8.23 6.36 -22.15
C ILE A 429 -9.48 6.62 -21.30
N SER A 430 -10.64 6.17 -21.76
CA SER A 430 -11.90 6.34 -21.03
C SER A 430 -11.85 5.68 -19.64
N ARG A 431 -11.20 4.52 -19.52
CA ARG A 431 -11.03 3.80 -18.25
C ARG A 431 -10.07 4.54 -17.32
N SER A 432 -8.96 5.05 -17.85
CA SER A 432 -7.98 5.81 -17.07
C SER A 432 -8.50 7.17 -16.57
N SER A 433 -9.52 7.76 -17.22
CA SER A 433 -10.14 9.01 -16.77
C SER A 433 -10.79 8.92 -15.38
N ARG A 434 -11.10 7.70 -14.93
CA ARG A 434 -11.69 7.41 -13.61
C ARG A 434 -10.63 7.04 -12.57
N ALA A 435 -9.36 6.93 -12.97
CA ALA A 435 -8.24 6.66 -12.08
C ALA A 435 -7.59 7.98 -11.63
N ASN A 436 -6.75 7.90 -10.61
CA ASN A 436 -5.95 9.05 -10.13
C ASN A 436 -4.89 9.51 -11.14
N SER A 437 -4.57 8.67 -12.14
CA SER A 437 -3.57 8.96 -13.17
C SER A 437 -4.09 8.51 -14.52
N GLN A 438 -3.96 9.38 -15.53
CA GLN A 438 -4.37 9.11 -16.90
C GLN A 438 -3.26 8.37 -17.65
N LEU A 439 -3.65 7.39 -18.47
CA LEU A 439 -2.72 6.71 -19.36
C LEU A 439 -2.27 7.66 -20.47
N GLU A 440 -0.99 7.56 -20.84
CA GLU A 440 -0.45 8.32 -21.97
C GLU A 440 -1.19 7.93 -23.27
N ALA A 441 -1.79 8.93 -23.92
CA ALA A 441 -2.66 8.73 -25.08
C ALA A 441 -1.90 8.49 -26.38
N ASP A 442 -0.81 9.23 -26.56
CA ASP A 442 -0.05 9.29 -27.81
C ASP A 442 1.03 8.21 -27.85
N LEU A 443 0.61 6.96 -28.06
CA LEU A 443 1.53 5.83 -28.28
C LEU A 443 2.21 5.91 -29.66
N ASP A 444 1.61 6.66 -30.59
CA ASP A 444 2.13 6.85 -31.96
C ASP A 444 3.48 7.55 -31.91
N ALA A 445 3.60 8.60 -31.10
CA ALA A 445 4.82 9.39 -30.96
C ALA A 445 6.05 8.64 -30.43
N VAL A 446 5.91 7.42 -29.92
CA VAL A 446 7.04 6.59 -29.47
C VAL A 446 7.23 5.31 -30.26
N ASN A 447 6.42 5.07 -31.30
CA ASN A 447 6.45 3.83 -32.09
C ASN A 447 6.40 4.04 -33.62
N LEU A 448 5.62 4.99 -34.14
CA LEU A 448 5.38 5.09 -35.60
C LEU A 448 6.56 5.66 -36.41
N HIS A 449 7.62 6.10 -35.74
CA HIS A 449 8.81 6.68 -36.38
C HIS A 449 10.00 5.72 -36.40
N ASP A 450 9.75 4.44 -36.16
CA ASP A 450 10.73 3.38 -36.03
C ASP A 450 10.47 2.22 -36.99
N ASP A 451 11.47 1.34 -37.14
CA ASP A 451 11.29 0.07 -37.85
C ASP A 451 10.38 -0.88 -37.04
N ASP A 452 9.44 -1.50 -37.74
CA ASP A 452 8.41 -2.41 -37.22
C ASP A 452 8.96 -3.58 -36.39
N HIS A 453 10.22 -3.99 -36.63
CA HIS A 453 10.89 -5.09 -35.94
C HIS A 453 11.60 -4.66 -34.65
N LEU A 454 11.62 -3.37 -34.33
CA LEU A 454 12.18 -2.86 -33.08
C LEU A 454 11.19 -3.05 -31.93
N PRO A 455 11.66 -3.02 -30.67
CA PRO A 455 10.78 -3.16 -29.52
C PRO A 455 9.75 -2.04 -29.43
N ALA A 456 8.51 -2.41 -29.15
CA ALA A 456 7.44 -1.45 -28.89
C ALA A 456 7.70 -0.68 -27.60
N SER A 457 7.43 0.62 -27.57
CA SER A 457 7.46 1.48 -26.38
C SER A 457 6.04 1.80 -25.92
N ILE A 458 5.68 1.42 -24.70
CA ILE A 458 4.29 1.46 -24.23
C ILE A 458 4.19 1.73 -22.72
N THR A 459 2.98 1.92 -22.19
CA THR A 459 2.76 1.95 -20.73
C THR A 459 2.76 0.54 -20.16
N TRP A 460 2.94 0.41 -18.84
CA TRP A 460 2.91 -0.89 -18.17
C TRP A 460 1.53 -1.58 -18.28
N PHE A 461 0.45 -0.80 -18.24
CA PHE A 461 -0.91 -1.32 -18.38
C PHE A 461 -1.18 -1.85 -19.80
N ASP A 462 -0.61 -1.22 -20.82
CA ASP A 462 -0.68 -1.73 -22.20
C ASP A 462 0.05 -3.08 -22.32
N ALA A 463 1.15 -3.27 -21.58
CA ALA A 463 1.93 -4.51 -21.58
C ALA A 463 1.12 -5.66 -20.96
N LEU A 464 0.36 -5.38 -19.90
CA LEU A 464 -0.54 -6.36 -19.29
C LEU A 464 -1.71 -6.73 -20.18
N ALA A 465 -2.32 -5.74 -20.84
CA ALA A 465 -3.39 -5.97 -21.80
C ALA A 465 -2.90 -6.87 -22.95
N TYR A 466 -1.66 -6.64 -23.42
CA TYR A 466 -1.00 -7.51 -24.40
C TYR A 466 -0.79 -8.92 -23.86
N CYS A 467 -0.27 -9.08 -22.64
CA CYS A 467 -0.09 -10.41 -22.01
C CYS A 467 -1.41 -11.20 -21.99
N ARG A 468 -2.50 -10.54 -21.60
CA ARG A 468 -3.82 -11.18 -21.56
C ARG A 468 -4.31 -11.57 -22.96
N TYR A 469 -4.15 -10.68 -23.94
CA TYR A 469 -4.49 -10.97 -25.34
C TYR A 469 -3.70 -12.17 -25.87
N TYR A 470 -2.39 -12.22 -25.59
CA TYR A 470 -1.52 -13.31 -25.99
C TYR A 470 -1.94 -14.63 -25.33
N GLU A 471 -2.22 -14.62 -24.03
CA GLU A 471 -2.75 -15.79 -23.30
C GLU A 471 -4.07 -16.29 -23.88
N GLN A 472 -5.00 -15.39 -24.22
CA GLN A 472 -6.28 -15.78 -24.84
C GLN A 472 -6.09 -16.44 -26.20
N LYS A 473 -5.09 -16.01 -26.98
CA LYS A 473 -4.79 -16.55 -28.30
C LYS A 473 -4.07 -17.90 -28.26
N THR A 474 -3.17 -18.07 -27.30
CA THR A 474 -2.22 -19.19 -27.28
C THR A 474 -2.53 -20.23 -26.19
N GLY A 475 -3.28 -19.85 -25.17
CA GLY A 475 -3.47 -20.65 -23.95
C GLY A 475 -2.26 -20.64 -23.00
N LEU A 476 -1.17 -19.95 -23.35
CA LEU A 476 0.03 -19.87 -22.51
C LEU A 476 -0.18 -18.85 -21.38
N PRO A 477 0.12 -19.20 -20.12
CA PRO A 477 -0.10 -18.32 -18.98
C PRO A 477 1.02 -17.27 -18.86
N VAL A 478 1.09 -16.36 -19.84
CA VAL A 478 2.16 -15.38 -19.95
C VAL A 478 1.98 -14.20 -18.99
N ARG A 479 3.10 -13.63 -18.55
CA ARG A 479 3.20 -12.42 -17.73
C ARG A 479 4.49 -11.67 -18.03
N LEU A 480 4.67 -10.50 -17.43
CA LEU A 480 5.96 -9.82 -17.37
C LEU A 480 6.93 -10.56 -16.43
N LEU A 481 8.23 -10.34 -16.64
CA LEU A 481 9.29 -10.84 -15.76
C LEU A 481 9.22 -10.18 -14.38
N GLU A 482 9.46 -10.94 -13.33
CA GLU A 482 9.73 -10.38 -12.01
C GLU A 482 11.18 -9.84 -11.93
N VAL A 483 11.44 -8.89 -11.03
CA VAL A 483 12.79 -8.34 -10.80
C VAL A 483 13.84 -9.42 -10.56
N GLU A 484 13.52 -10.43 -9.75
CA GLU A 484 14.46 -11.51 -9.42
C GLU A 484 14.72 -12.46 -10.59
N GLU A 485 13.74 -12.66 -11.46
CA GLU A 485 13.90 -13.45 -12.67
C GLU A 485 14.76 -12.69 -13.68
N TRP A 486 14.49 -11.40 -13.86
CA TRP A 486 15.26 -10.54 -14.76
C TRP A 486 16.73 -10.49 -14.34
N LYS A 487 17.04 -10.32 -13.04
CA LYS A 487 18.41 -10.33 -12.52
C LYS A 487 19.16 -11.63 -12.80
N GLN A 488 18.48 -12.76 -12.82
CA GLN A 488 19.11 -14.08 -13.05
C GLN A 488 19.38 -14.33 -14.52
N ILE A 489 18.55 -13.80 -15.43
CA ILE A 489 18.67 -14.06 -16.87
C ILE A 489 19.32 -12.92 -17.65
N SER A 490 19.46 -11.73 -17.05
CA SER A 490 20.01 -10.58 -17.75
C SER A 490 21.49 -10.79 -18.10
N PRO A 491 21.95 -10.23 -19.23
CA PRO A 491 23.35 -10.23 -19.60
C PRO A 491 24.17 -9.40 -18.59
N PRO A 492 25.49 -9.64 -18.46
CA PRO A 492 26.37 -8.74 -17.72
C PRO A 492 26.23 -7.30 -18.25
N PRO A 493 26.20 -6.29 -17.37
CA PRO A 493 26.03 -4.91 -17.79
C PRO A 493 27.22 -4.48 -18.65
N ALA A 494 26.92 -3.81 -19.77
CA ALA A 494 27.92 -3.25 -20.67
C ALA A 494 28.58 -1.97 -20.13
N GLN A 495 27.90 -1.27 -19.20
CA GLN A 495 28.33 0.01 -18.64
C GLN A 495 28.22 0.01 -17.11
N ASP A 496 29.19 0.63 -16.47
CA ASP A 496 29.24 0.87 -15.04
C ASP A 496 29.20 2.39 -14.80
N ILE A 497 28.00 2.94 -14.61
CA ILE A 497 27.76 4.39 -14.45
C ILE A 497 28.66 5.02 -13.38
N LYS A 498 29.05 4.26 -12.33
CA LYS A 498 29.94 4.77 -11.28
C LYS A 498 31.37 5.00 -11.79
N LYS A 499 31.81 4.22 -12.78
CA LYS A 499 33.13 4.33 -13.41
C LYS A 499 33.10 5.21 -14.65
N ASP A 500 32.09 5.03 -15.50
CA ASP A 500 32.00 5.64 -16.82
C ASP A 500 31.48 7.09 -16.75
N GLY A 501 30.79 7.45 -15.67
CA GLY A 501 30.14 8.75 -15.54
C GLY A 501 29.02 8.95 -16.56
N TRP A 502 28.34 10.10 -16.49
CA TRP A 502 27.19 10.39 -17.38
C TRP A 502 27.59 10.87 -18.78
N GLY A 503 28.85 11.31 -18.96
CA GLY A 503 29.34 11.89 -20.21
C GLY A 503 29.66 10.87 -21.30
N ASP A 504 30.00 9.64 -20.91
CA ASP A 504 30.44 8.58 -21.83
C ASP A 504 29.32 7.58 -22.18
N LEU A 505 28.09 7.83 -21.71
CA LEU A 505 26.94 6.97 -21.99
C LEU A 505 26.48 7.16 -23.45
N THR A 506 26.28 6.07 -24.18
CA THR A 506 25.74 6.09 -25.55
C THR A 506 24.22 6.19 -25.51
N TRP A 507 23.70 7.41 -25.69
CA TRP A 507 22.29 7.68 -25.89
C TRP A 507 21.94 7.47 -27.36
N VAL A 508 20.91 6.67 -27.64
CA VAL A 508 20.49 6.36 -29.01
C VAL A 508 19.06 6.78 -29.30
N ILE A 509 18.26 7.14 -28.30
CA ILE A 509 16.89 7.57 -28.51
C ILE A 509 16.90 9.05 -28.85
N GLU A 510 16.47 9.35 -30.07
CA GLU A 510 16.46 10.69 -30.63
C GLU A 510 15.03 11.23 -30.71
N GLY A 511 14.86 12.51 -30.40
CA GLY A 511 13.67 13.23 -30.82
C GLY A 511 13.69 13.53 -32.32
N GLY A 512 12.56 14.00 -32.86
CA GLY A 512 12.50 14.50 -34.23
C GLY A 512 13.46 15.66 -34.55
N ASP A 513 14.02 16.31 -33.51
CA ASP A 513 15.09 17.31 -33.60
C ASP A 513 16.51 16.72 -33.65
N GLY A 514 16.66 15.40 -33.63
CA GLY A 514 17.93 14.68 -33.62
C GLY A 514 18.70 14.78 -32.30
N LYS A 515 18.09 15.31 -31.23
CA LYS A 515 18.71 15.39 -29.90
C LYS A 515 18.27 14.21 -29.03
N THR A 516 19.04 13.89 -28.01
CA THR A 516 18.80 12.74 -27.12
C THR A 516 18.46 13.16 -25.68
N GLY A 517 17.79 12.26 -24.95
CA GLY A 517 17.51 12.38 -23.52
C GLY A 517 16.85 13.70 -23.11
N GLY A 518 17.36 14.34 -22.07
CA GLY A 518 16.81 15.62 -21.57
C GLY A 518 17.01 16.82 -22.52
N LYS A 519 17.79 16.68 -23.60
CA LYS A 519 18.11 17.77 -24.53
C LYS A 519 17.09 17.92 -25.66
N THR A 520 16.28 16.90 -25.95
CA THR A 520 15.24 17.01 -26.98
C THR A 520 13.99 17.71 -26.43
N SER A 521 13.43 18.62 -27.22
CA SER A 521 12.11 19.21 -26.94
C SER A 521 10.96 18.28 -27.31
N HIS A 522 11.20 17.27 -28.16
CA HIS A 522 10.17 16.34 -28.66
C HIS A 522 9.64 15.37 -27.59
N ARG A 523 10.24 15.37 -26.39
CA ARG A 523 9.69 14.72 -25.19
C ARG A 523 8.42 15.39 -24.65
N TYR A 524 8.14 16.63 -25.07
CA TYR A 524 6.95 17.39 -24.68
C TYR A 524 6.10 17.71 -25.92
N PRO A 525 4.89 17.15 -26.05
CA PRO A 525 4.03 17.41 -27.19
C PRO A 525 3.73 18.89 -27.41
N GLU A 526 3.51 19.62 -26.32
CA GLU A 526 3.21 21.05 -26.30
C GLU A 526 4.36 21.93 -26.80
N ALA A 527 5.57 21.39 -26.89
CA ALA A 527 6.76 22.12 -27.31
C ALA A 527 7.06 22.00 -28.82
N CYS A 528 6.27 21.23 -29.58
CA CYS A 528 6.56 20.90 -30.97
C CYS A 528 5.34 21.05 -31.88
N ASP A 529 5.50 21.74 -33.01
CA ASP A 529 4.51 21.74 -34.08
C ASP A 529 4.38 20.32 -34.66
N GLY A 530 3.20 19.70 -34.52
CA GLY A 530 2.96 18.29 -34.85
C GLY A 530 3.13 17.32 -33.69
N GLY A 531 3.21 17.80 -32.44
CA GLY A 531 3.06 16.97 -31.24
C GLY A 531 4.32 16.22 -30.81
N GLY A 532 5.44 16.31 -31.53
CA GLY A 532 6.73 15.71 -31.18
C GLY A 532 6.76 14.17 -31.21
N TYR A 533 7.93 13.56 -31.37
CA TYR A 533 8.09 12.11 -31.35
C TYR A 533 9.50 11.70 -30.92
N LEU A 534 9.63 10.47 -30.41
CA LEU A 534 10.90 9.79 -30.13
C LEU A 534 11.04 8.57 -31.03
N ARG A 535 12.26 8.34 -31.51
CA ARG A 535 12.64 7.16 -32.28
C ARG A 535 13.97 6.60 -31.79
N PHE A 536 14.23 5.35 -32.10
CA PHE A 536 15.57 4.78 -32.04
C PHE A 536 16.44 5.42 -33.12
N GLY A 537 17.68 5.73 -32.75
CA GLY A 537 18.72 6.16 -33.66
C GLY A 537 19.15 5.04 -34.60
N LYS A 538 20.03 5.37 -35.55
CA LYS A 538 20.40 4.46 -36.66
C LYS A 538 21.12 3.18 -36.22
N GLU A 539 21.81 3.19 -35.08
CA GLU A 539 22.59 2.07 -34.58
C GLU A 539 22.15 1.71 -33.16
N ILE A 540 21.30 0.69 -33.05
CA ILE A 540 20.85 0.15 -31.75
C ILE A 540 21.78 -0.99 -31.35
N THR A 541 22.31 -0.91 -30.13
CA THR A 541 23.18 -1.96 -29.61
C THR A 541 22.34 -3.07 -29.00
N TRP A 542 22.60 -4.30 -29.43
CA TRP A 542 22.00 -5.52 -28.87
C TRP A 542 23.07 -6.35 -28.20
N THR A 543 22.68 -7.03 -27.13
CA THR A 543 23.49 -8.05 -26.46
C THR A 543 22.64 -9.29 -26.26
N GLN A 544 23.26 -10.41 -25.88
CA GLN A 544 22.57 -11.66 -25.59
C GLN A 544 23.01 -12.20 -24.24
N ASN A 545 22.10 -12.87 -23.53
CA ASN A 545 22.47 -13.65 -22.36
C ASN A 545 23.08 -15.01 -22.76
N GLN A 546 23.43 -15.82 -21.77
CA GLN A 546 24.08 -17.13 -21.99
C GLN A 546 23.23 -18.12 -22.80
N GLN A 547 21.90 -17.96 -22.80
CA GLN A 547 20.96 -18.81 -23.53
C GLN A 547 20.60 -18.23 -24.91
N GLY A 548 21.23 -17.13 -25.34
CA GLY A 548 20.98 -16.48 -26.63
C GLY A 548 19.75 -15.55 -26.66
N LEU A 549 19.15 -15.25 -25.51
CA LEU A 549 18.02 -14.31 -25.43
C LEU A 549 18.52 -12.88 -25.68
N PRO A 550 17.96 -12.15 -26.69
CA PRO A 550 18.40 -10.80 -27.00
C PRO A 550 17.89 -9.76 -25.99
N PHE A 551 18.73 -8.74 -25.76
CA PHE A 551 18.45 -7.55 -24.95
C PHE A 551 18.96 -6.32 -25.69
N VAL A 552 18.18 -5.23 -25.66
CA VAL A 552 18.67 -3.93 -26.11
C VAL A 552 19.58 -3.36 -25.03
N SER A 553 20.83 -3.07 -25.39
CA SER A 553 21.89 -2.63 -24.46
C SER A 553 22.24 -1.16 -24.71
N VAL A 554 21.29 -0.28 -24.42
CA VAL A 554 21.47 1.18 -24.44
C VAL A 554 20.91 1.81 -23.18
N VAL A 555 21.43 2.96 -22.74
CA VAL A 555 21.11 3.55 -21.43
C VAL A 555 19.73 4.19 -21.34
N ASP A 556 19.14 4.52 -22.48
CA ASP A 556 17.89 5.25 -22.59
C ASP A 556 16.68 4.37 -22.93
N PHE A 557 16.89 3.05 -23.09
CA PHE A 557 15.85 2.05 -23.23
C PHE A 557 15.76 1.16 -21.98
N GLY A 558 14.56 0.77 -21.59
CA GLY A 558 14.39 -0.26 -20.57
C GLY A 558 13.16 -1.14 -20.81
N GLU A 559 12.95 -2.10 -19.92
CA GLU A 559 11.87 -3.08 -20.04
C GLU A 559 11.00 -3.13 -18.78
N TRP A 560 9.69 -3.09 -18.95
CA TRP A 560 8.72 -3.22 -17.86
C TRP A 560 8.82 -4.57 -17.15
N LEU A 561 8.81 -4.54 -15.82
CA LEU A 561 8.76 -5.72 -14.96
C LEU A 561 7.44 -5.81 -14.18
N ALA A 562 7.14 -6.99 -13.63
CA ALA A 562 5.86 -7.33 -13.02
C ALA A 562 5.60 -6.70 -11.64
N ASP A 563 6.65 -6.30 -10.90
CA ASP A 563 6.59 -5.86 -9.49
C ASP A 563 5.95 -4.45 -9.30
N TYR A 564 4.71 -4.28 -9.76
CA TYR A 564 3.92 -3.06 -9.63
C TYR A 564 3.54 -2.74 -8.17
N ALA A 565 3.67 -1.49 -7.78
CA ALA A 565 3.05 -0.95 -6.56
C ALA A 565 2.80 0.56 -6.67
N ASP A 566 1.66 0.99 -6.12
CA ASP A 566 1.27 2.39 -5.94
C ASP A 566 1.27 3.25 -7.21
N GLY A 567 0.97 2.66 -8.38
CA GLY A 567 0.97 3.36 -9.66
C GLY A 567 2.33 3.37 -10.37
N TYR A 568 3.31 2.65 -9.83
CA TYR A 568 4.66 2.57 -10.38
C TYR A 568 5.08 1.12 -10.60
N ALA A 569 5.93 0.88 -11.59
CA ALA A 569 6.52 -0.43 -11.88
C ALA A 569 8.02 -0.29 -12.17
N PRO A 570 8.86 -1.30 -11.85
CA PRO A 570 10.27 -1.27 -12.21
C PRO A 570 10.46 -1.33 -13.72
N VAL A 571 11.50 -0.65 -14.18
CA VAL A 571 11.95 -0.72 -15.58
C VAL A 571 13.41 -1.11 -15.56
N ALA A 572 13.74 -2.28 -16.08
CA ALA A 572 15.12 -2.78 -16.08
C ALA A 572 15.90 -2.32 -17.31
N ASN A 573 17.17 -1.97 -17.12
CA ASN A 573 18.06 -1.53 -18.19
C ASN A 573 19.23 -2.52 -18.33
N ALA A 574 19.30 -3.21 -19.46
CA ALA A 574 20.33 -4.22 -19.71
C ALA A 574 21.74 -3.65 -19.92
N ALA A 575 21.86 -2.37 -20.32
CA ALA A 575 23.17 -1.73 -20.46
C ALA A 575 23.87 -1.55 -19.11
N THR A 576 23.11 -1.26 -18.07
CA THR A 576 23.62 -0.87 -16.75
C THR A 576 23.38 -1.92 -15.67
N GLY A 577 22.49 -2.88 -15.91
CA GLY A 577 22.07 -3.87 -14.91
C GLY A 577 21.26 -3.28 -13.75
N ARG A 578 20.72 -2.07 -13.93
CA ARG A 578 20.01 -1.28 -12.91
C ARG A 578 18.60 -0.93 -13.39
N ALA A 579 17.87 -0.18 -12.56
CA ALA A 579 16.65 0.48 -13.05
C ALA A 579 17.01 1.49 -14.14
N LEU A 580 16.07 1.77 -15.05
CA LEU A 580 16.23 2.76 -16.12
C LEU A 580 16.55 4.17 -15.58
N MET A 581 16.00 4.50 -14.41
CA MET A 581 16.32 5.75 -13.71
C MET A 581 17.63 5.68 -12.89
N THR A 582 18.41 4.61 -13.07
CA THR A 582 19.77 4.34 -12.56
C THR A 582 19.87 4.01 -11.06
N GLY A 583 18.76 3.94 -10.35
CA GLY A 583 18.70 3.43 -8.98
C GLY A 583 18.77 1.90 -8.88
N PRO A 584 18.72 1.35 -7.66
CA PRO A 584 18.56 -0.09 -7.45
C PRO A 584 17.25 -0.59 -8.07
N LEU A 585 17.29 -1.69 -8.84
CA LEU A 585 16.14 -2.21 -9.59
C LEU A 585 14.94 -2.59 -8.69
N ASP A 586 15.21 -2.98 -7.44
CA ASP A 586 14.17 -3.36 -6.47
C ASP A 586 13.35 -2.18 -5.95
N ARG A 587 13.88 -0.95 -6.09
CA ARG A 587 13.35 0.25 -5.42
C ARG A 587 12.95 1.33 -6.40
N ASP A 588 13.71 1.49 -7.46
CA ASP A 588 13.54 2.56 -8.41
C ASP A 588 12.51 2.15 -9.47
N ARG A 589 11.36 2.84 -9.43
CA ARG A 589 10.18 2.53 -10.23
C ARG A 589 9.77 3.72 -11.06
N CYS A 590 9.25 3.44 -12.24
CA CYS A 590 8.73 4.43 -13.17
C CYS A 590 7.20 4.49 -13.08
N PRO A 591 6.58 5.66 -13.34
CA PRO A 591 5.12 5.77 -13.42
C PRO A 591 4.56 4.79 -14.46
N ALA A 592 3.72 3.85 -14.00
CA ALA A 592 3.20 2.75 -14.83
C ALA A 592 2.26 3.21 -15.95
N TYR A 593 1.75 4.44 -15.85
CA TYR A 593 0.81 5.06 -16.79
C TYR A 593 1.47 5.89 -17.90
N LEU A 594 2.80 5.99 -17.91
CA LEU A 594 3.58 6.75 -18.90
C LEU A 594 4.49 5.82 -19.71
N THR A 595 4.80 6.20 -20.94
CA THR A 595 5.78 5.53 -21.83
C THR A 595 7.23 5.92 -21.51
N MET A 596 7.40 6.84 -20.54
CA MET A 596 8.64 7.54 -20.21
C MET A 596 9.16 8.52 -21.28
N ARG A 597 8.32 8.83 -22.28
CA ARG A 597 8.62 9.84 -23.30
C ARG A 597 9.08 11.18 -22.71
N TYR A 598 8.45 11.66 -21.64
CA TYR A 598 8.79 12.94 -20.97
C TYR A 598 10.23 13.03 -20.45
N LYS A 599 10.93 11.90 -20.32
CA LYS A 599 12.36 11.83 -19.98
C LYS A 599 13.28 11.67 -21.19
N GLY A 600 12.73 11.59 -22.40
CA GLY A 600 13.47 11.26 -23.61
C GLY A 600 13.89 9.79 -23.66
N LEU A 601 13.09 8.90 -23.07
CA LEU A 601 13.37 7.47 -22.91
C LEU A 601 12.28 6.64 -23.62
N LYS A 602 12.57 5.36 -23.87
CA LYS A 602 11.60 4.36 -24.33
C LYS A 602 11.57 3.17 -23.40
N VAL A 603 10.38 2.57 -23.25
CA VAL A 603 10.20 1.40 -22.39
C VAL A 603 9.42 0.31 -23.11
N GLY A 604 10.09 -0.79 -23.40
CA GLY A 604 9.48 -1.98 -23.96
C GLY A 604 9.12 -3.03 -22.92
N PHE A 605 8.83 -4.24 -23.39
CA PHE A 605 8.45 -5.35 -22.54
C PHE A 605 8.66 -6.68 -23.27
N ARG A 606 8.69 -7.76 -22.50
CA ARG A 606 8.72 -9.13 -23.01
C ARG A 606 7.80 -10.03 -22.20
N LEU A 607 7.48 -11.18 -22.75
CA LEU A 607 6.64 -12.18 -22.12
C LEU A 607 7.47 -13.27 -21.47
N CYS A 608 6.96 -13.82 -20.38
CA CYS A 608 7.49 -15.03 -19.78
C CYS A 608 6.37 -15.90 -19.17
N TYR A 609 6.64 -17.20 -19.01
CA TYR A 609 5.77 -18.12 -18.28
C TYR A 609 6.57 -19.31 -17.73
N VAL A 610 6.03 -19.99 -16.73
CA VAL A 610 6.67 -21.21 -16.17
C VAL A 610 6.26 -22.43 -16.99
N ALA A 611 7.21 -23.23 -17.45
CA ALA A 611 6.93 -24.46 -18.20
C ALA A 611 6.59 -25.65 -17.28
N HIS A 612 5.90 -26.64 -17.83
CA HIS A 612 5.86 -27.99 -17.25
C HIS A 612 7.27 -28.59 -17.23
N LEU A 613 7.70 -29.10 -16.06
CA LEU A 613 9.04 -29.67 -15.88
C LEU A 613 9.25 -30.98 -16.66
N ASP A 614 8.17 -31.60 -17.13
CA ASP A 614 8.15 -32.82 -17.93
C ASP A 614 7.33 -32.57 -19.22
N ALA A 615 8.00 -32.08 -20.27
CA ALA A 615 7.53 -32.16 -21.66
C ALA A 615 8.74 -32.16 -22.61
#